data_AF-A0A258FQ72-F1
#
_entry.id   AF-A0A258FQ72-F1
#
_cell.length_a   1.000
_cell.length_b   1.000
_cell.length_c   1.000
_cell.angle_alpha   90.00
_cell.angle_beta   90.00
_cell.angle_gamma   90.00
#
_symmetry.space_group_name_H-M   'P 1'
#
loop_
_entity.id
_entity.type
_entity.pdbx_description
1 polymer ?
#
loop_
_entity_poly.entity_id
_entity_poly.type
_entity_poly.pdbx_seq_one_letter_code
_entity_poly.pdbx_strand_id
1 'polypeptide(L)'
;MTDTPQPRLQSGLDSEGKPAALIAWGLYVLSIPSANVLVLVGLVVAYAARGSATGVARQHMDAQIALFWSVFWWTIALWVLIALSAVTVILIPLAIVFWLLWFLLSVWFTVKSVLGIINLLQDRPA
;
A
#
# COMPACT_ATOMS: atom_id res chain seq x y z
N MET A 1 -45.89 19.37 -19.07
CA MET A 1 -44.97 18.63 -18.18
C MET A 1 -43.60 18.71 -18.80
N THR A 2 -42.76 19.63 -18.32
CA THR A 2 -41.35 19.74 -18.74
C THR A 2 -40.53 18.88 -17.80
N ASP A 3 -40.00 17.77 -18.29
CA ASP A 3 -38.96 17.00 -17.60
C ASP A 3 -37.69 17.85 -17.58
N THR A 4 -37.46 18.58 -16.48
CA THR A 4 -36.17 19.21 -16.23
C THR A 4 -35.15 18.08 -16.06
N PRO A 5 -34.09 17.99 -16.88
CA PRO A 5 -33.04 17.03 -16.65
C PRO A 5 -32.39 17.35 -15.31
N GLN A 6 -32.78 16.61 -14.26
CA GLN A 6 -32.12 16.67 -12.96
C GLN A 6 -30.63 16.44 -13.20
N PRO A 7 -29.74 17.36 -12.78
CA PRO A 7 -28.31 17.09 -12.79
C PRO A 7 -28.09 15.85 -11.94
N ARG A 8 -27.64 14.75 -12.56
CA ARG A 8 -27.26 13.54 -11.82
C ARG A 8 -26.01 13.86 -11.04
N LEU A 9 -26.18 14.46 -9.86
CA LEU A 9 -25.17 14.50 -8.81
C LEU A 9 -25.05 13.09 -8.22
N GLN A 10 -24.63 12.13 -9.05
CA GLN A 10 -24.24 10.80 -8.60
C GLN A 10 -22.84 10.93 -8.00
N SER A 11 -22.78 11.24 -6.70
CA SER A 11 -21.61 10.93 -5.88
C SER A 11 -21.42 9.42 -5.90
N GLY A 12 -20.43 8.93 -6.64
CA GLY A 12 -20.24 7.50 -6.92
C GLY A 12 -20.10 7.16 -8.39
N LEU A 13 -19.57 8.05 -9.23
CA LEU A 13 -18.99 7.59 -10.49
C LEU A 13 -17.93 6.54 -10.14
N ASP A 14 -17.89 5.38 -10.81
CA ASP A 14 -16.85 4.35 -10.60
C ASP A 14 -15.40 4.88 -10.78
N SER A 15 -15.28 6.13 -11.26
CA SER A 15 -14.04 6.90 -11.38
C SER A 15 -13.66 7.68 -10.11
N GLU A 16 -14.59 7.97 -9.19
CA GLU A 16 -14.33 8.62 -7.91
C GLU A 16 -13.53 7.69 -6.99
N GLY A 17 -12.24 8.01 -6.80
CA GLY A 17 -11.30 7.24 -5.98
C GLY A 17 -10.26 6.45 -6.78
N LYS A 18 -10.48 6.21 -8.07
CA LYS A 18 -9.50 5.56 -8.96
C LYS A 18 -8.17 6.33 -9.06
N PRO A 19 -8.17 7.67 -9.27
CA PRO A 19 -6.95 8.46 -9.26
C PRO A 19 -6.22 8.41 -7.91
N ALA A 20 -6.96 8.46 -6.81
CA ALA A 20 -6.39 8.37 -5.46
C ALA A 20 -5.76 7.00 -5.19
N ALA A 21 -6.41 5.91 -5.63
CA ALA A 21 -5.86 4.57 -5.55
C ALA A 21 -4.60 4.39 -6.41
N LEU A 22 -4.56 5.00 -7.62
CA LEU A 22 -3.36 5.03 -8.46
C LEU A 22 -2.21 5.80 -7.80
N ILE A 23 -2.51 6.97 -7.22
CA ILE A 23 -1.52 7.77 -6.49
C ILE A 23 -0.97 6.99 -5.30
N ALA A 24 -1.82 6.37 -4.49
CA ALA A 24 -1.40 5.59 -3.34
C ALA A 24 -0.51 4.39 -3.76
N TRP A 25 -0.87 3.67 -4.81
CA TRP A 25 -0.02 2.61 -5.34
C TRP A 25 1.32 3.13 -5.90
N GLY A 26 1.30 4.25 -6.63
CA GLY A 26 2.51 4.88 -7.14
C GLY A 26 3.46 5.33 -6.02
N LEU A 27 2.91 5.90 -4.95
CA LEU A 27 3.65 6.30 -3.75
C LEU A 27 4.25 5.09 -3.01
N TYR A 28 3.58 3.95 -3.02
CA TYR A 28 4.12 2.71 -2.45
C TYR A 28 5.30 2.18 -3.28
N VAL A 29 5.23 2.21 -4.61
CA VAL A 29 6.36 1.80 -5.46
C VAL A 29 7.55 2.74 -5.29
N LEU A 30 7.31 4.06 -5.19
CA LEU A 30 8.35 5.05 -4.93
C LEU A 30 8.90 5.03 -3.49
N SER A 31 8.36 4.19 -2.60
CA SER A 31 8.78 4.21 -1.20
C SER A 31 10.19 3.65 -0.98
N ILE A 32 10.65 2.69 -1.79
CA ILE A 32 12.00 2.09 -1.72
C ILE A 32 13.13 3.14 -1.79
N PRO A 33 13.21 4.01 -2.81
CA PRO A 33 14.27 5.02 -2.90
C PRO A 33 14.17 6.09 -1.81
N SER A 34 13.02 6.19 -1.11
CA SER A 34 12.75 7.22 -0.11
C SER A 34 12.82 6.73 1.35
N ALA A 35 13.44 5.58 1.61
CA ALA A 35 13.49 4.97 2.94
C ALA A 35 12.10 4.78 3.57
N ASN A 36 11.11 4.35 2.78
CA ASN A 36 9.72 4.10 3.19
C ASN A 36 8.91 5.34 3.63
N VAL A 37 9.42 6.56 3.48
CA VAL A 37 8.69 7.78 3.90
C VAL A 37 7.45 8.00 3.03
N LEU A 38 7.55 7.79 1.71
CA LEU A 38 6.41 7.98 0.80
C LEU A 38 5.28 6.97 1.03
N VAL A 39 5.58 5.84 1.67
CA VAL A 39 4.56 4.85 2.05
C VAL A 39 3.55 5.43 3.04
N LEU A 40 3.99 6.30 3.96
CA LEU A 40 3.09 6.95 4.92
C LEU A 40 2.14 7.92 4.21
N VAL A 41 2.65 8.66 3.22
CA VAL A 41 1.82 9.57 2.41
C VAL A 41 0.79 8.76 1.62
N GLY A 42 1.20 7.66 0.98
CA GLY A 42 0.30 6.75 0.28
C GLY A 42 -0.79 6.17 1.18
N LEU A 43 -0.44 5.83 2.42
CA LEU A 43 -1.39 5.33 3.42
C LEU A 43 -2.41 6.40 3.83
N VAL A 44 -1.96 7.63 4.07
CA VAL A 44 -2.85 8.76 4.40
C VAL A 44 -3.83 9.01 3.24
N VAL A 45 -3.34 9.01 2.00
CA VAL A 45 -4.19 9.13 0.80
C VAL A 45 -5.21 8.00 0.74
N ALA A 46 -4.79 6.75 0.98
CA ALA A 46 -5.68 5.59 0.99
C ALA A 46 -6.79 5.72 2.05
N TYR A 47 -6.46 6.14 3.28
CA TYR A 47 -7.46 6.37 4.34
C TYR A 47 -8.40 7.55 4.04
N ALA A 48 -7.86 8.66 3.53
CA ALA A 48 -8.64 9.85 3.22
C ALA A 48 -9.63 9.59 2.07
N ALA A 49 -9.17 8.92 1.01
CA ALA A 49 -9.99 8.59 -0.16
C ALA A 49 -10.91 7.39 0.09
N ARG A 50 -10.61 6.55 1.08
CA ARG A 50 -11.41 5.39 1.47
C ARG A 50 -12.87 5.76 1.61
N GLY A 51 -13.15 6.79 2.42
CA GLY A 51 -14.50 7.16 2.86
C GLY A 51 -15.46 7.52 1.73
N SER A 52 -14.94 8.06 0.64
CA SER A 52 -15.72 8.47 -0.54
C SER A 52 -15.71 7.44 -1.68
N ALA A 53 -14.85 6.43 -1.63
CA ALA A 53 -14.71 5.44 -2.70
C ALA A 53 -15.74 4.30 -2.59
N THR A 54 -16.24 3.86 -3.74
CA THR A 54 -17.14 2.70 -3.87
C THR A 54 -16.57 1.68 -4.87
N GLY A 55 -17.15 0.47 -4.93
CA GLY A 55 -16.78 -0.55 -5.92
C GLY A 55 -15.32 -0.98 -5.87
N VAL A 56 -14.68 -1.07 -7.05
CA VAL A 56 -13.30 -1.56 -7.23
C VAL A 56 -12.29 -0.63 -6.55
N ALA A 57 -12.46 0.69 -6.64
CA ALA A 57 -11.54 1.65 -6.01
C ALA A 57 -11.44 1.47 -4.48
N ARG A 58 -12.59 1.19 -3.83
CA ARG A 58 -12.65 0.90 -2.38
C ARG A 58 -11.85 -0.36 -2.01
N GLN A 59 -11.95 -1.42 -2.83
CA GLN A 59 -11.21 -2.67 -2.60
C GLN A 59 -9.69 -2.47 -2.70
N HIS A 60 -9.23 -1.66 -3.67
CA HIS A 60 -7.81 -1.30 -3.77
C HIS A 60 -7.32 -0.52 -2.55
N MET A 61 -8.11 0.43 -2.05
CA MET A 61 -7.76 1.16 -0.83
C MET A 61 -7.68 0.25 0.40
N ASP A 62 -8.64 -0.68 0.54
CA ASP A 62 -8.61 -1.69 1.62
C ASP A 62 -7.38 -2.60 1.51
N ALA A 63 -7.03 -3.04 0.29
CA ALA A 63 -5.85 -3.85 0.04
C ALA A 63 -4.54 -3.09 0.33
N GLN A 64 -4.44 -1.82 -0.06
CA GLN A 64 -3.28 -0.96 0.23
C GLN A 64 -3.07 -0.76 1.73
N ILE A 65 -4.15 -0.52 2.47
CA ILE A 65 -4.12 -0.37 3.93
C ILE A 65 -3.67 -1.69 4.57
N ALA A 66 -4.26 -2.82 4.17
CA ALA A 66 -3.90 -4.13 4.71
C ALA A 66 -2.44 -4.51 4.41
N LEU A 67 -1.96 -4.24 3.19
CA LEU A 67 -0.56 -4.47 2.80
C LEU A 67 0.40 -3.65 3.65
N PHE A 68 0.10 -2.37 3.88
CA PHE A 68 0.91 -1.53 4.74
C PHE A 68 1.01 -2.11 6.14
N TRP A 69 -0.13 -2.43 6.78
CA TRP A 69 -0.12 -2.95 8.14
C TRP A 69 0.61 -4.29 8.23
N SER A 70 0.48 -5.16 7.24
CA SER A 70 1.23 -6.42 7.17
C SER A 70 2.75 -6.17 7.14
N VAL A 71 3.22 -5.33 6.22
CA VAL A 71 4.65 -5.01 6.09
C VAL A 71 5.18 -4.27 7.32
N PHE A 72 4.39 -3.38 7.91
CA PHE A 72 4.75 -2.62 9.10
C PHE A 72 5.04 -3.55 10.28
N TRP A 73 4.13 -4.48 10.58
CA TRP A 73 4.34 -5.45 11.66
C TRP A 73 5.51 -6.40 11.41
N TRP A 74 5.67 -6.89 10.17
CA TRP A 74 6.82 -7.72 9.81
C TRP A 74 8.15 -6.97 9.91
N THR A 75 8.17 -5.69 9.52
CA THR A 75 9.36 -4.85 9.63
C THR A 75 9.73 -4.64 11.09
N ILE A 76 8.77 -4.34 11.97
CA ILE A 76 9.00 -4.24 13.42
C ILE A 76 9.56 -5.55 13.97
N ALA A 77 8.96 -6.70 13.63
CA ALA A 77 9.41 -8.00 14.10
C ALA A 77 10.87 -8.29 13.67
N LEU A 78 11.21 -8.00 12.41
CA LEU A 78 12.58 -8.16 11.90
C LEU A 78 13.58 -7.24 12.58
N TRP A 79 13.23 -5.97 12.81
CA TRP A 79 14.10 -5.04 13.55
C TRP A 79 14.35 -5.48 14.99
N VAL A 80 13.33 -5.99 15.67
CA VAL A 80 13.47 -6.56 17.02
C VAL A 80 14.41 -7.77 17.00
N LEU A 81 14.25 -8.69 16.03
CA LEU A 81 15.12 -9.85 15.89
C LEU A 81 16.58 -9.47 15.58
N ILE A 82 16.79 -8.46 14.72
CA ILE A 82 18.13 -7.91 14.43
C ILE A 82 18.74 -7.31 15.69
N ALA A 83 17.99 -6.49 16.45
CA ALA A 83 18.48 -5.87 17.67
C ALA A 83 18.85 -6.90 18.75
N LEU A 84 18.02 -7.94 18.94
CA LEU A 84 18.31 -9.05 19.84
C LEU A 84 19.55 -9.86 19.39
N SER A 85 19.71 -10.04 18.09
CA SER A 85 20.87 -10.75 17.53
C SER A 85 22.17 -9.96 17.65
N ALA A 86 22.10 -8.64 17.66
CA ALA A 86 23.26 -7.77 17.81
C ALA A 86 23.85 -7.75 19.24
N VAL A 87 23.16 -8.33 20.23
CA VAL A 87 23.60 -8.37 21.63
C VAL A 87 24.86 -9.24 21.82
N THR A 88 25.09 -10.23 20.94
CA THR A 88 26.26 -11.12 21.03
C THR A 88 26.94 -11.28 19.67
N VAL A 89 28.28 -11.20 19.65
CA VAL A 89 29.11 -11.29 18.43
C VAL A 89 28.88 -12.61 17.67
N ILE A 90 28.49 -13.67 18.38
CA ILE A 90 28.19 -15.00 17.82
C ILE A 90 26.95 -14.98 16.91
N LEU A 91 25.99 -14.07 17.15
CA LEU A 91 24.74 -13.96 16.37
C LEU A 91 24.84 -13.02 15.15
N ILE A 92 26.03 -12.46 14.86
CA ILE A 92 26.24 -11.63 13.66
C ILE A 92 25.85 -12.34 12.34
N PRO A 93 26.17 -13.63 12.12
CA PRO A 93 25.72 -14.34 10.92
C PRO A 93 24.19 -14.42 10.82
N LEU A 94 23.50 -14.49 11.96
CA LEU A 94 22.04 -14.51 12.03
C LEU A 94 21.44 -13.15 11.67
N ALA A 95 22.11 -12.05 12.03
CA ALA A 95 21.70 -10.70 11.63
C ALA A 95 21.70 -10.52 10.10
N ILE A 96 22.64 -11.15 9.37
CA ILE A 96 22.67 -11.15 7.90
C ILE A 96 21.43 -11.83 7.33
N VAL A 97 20.98 -12.94 7.91
CA VAL A 97 19.76 -13.65 7.49
C VAL A 97 18.53 -12.77 7.68
N PHE A 98 18.41 -12.07 8.81
CA PHE A 98 17.30 -11.14 9.03
C PHE A 98 17.32 -9.92 8.09
N TRP A 99 18.52 -9.44 7.74
CA TRP A 99 18.68 -8.42 6.70
C TRP A 99 18.22 -8.90 5.33
N LEU A 100 18.55 -10.14 4.97
CA LEU A 100 18.11 -10.74 3.72
C LEU A 100 16.58 -10.95 3.70
N LEU A 101 15.98 -11.36 4.81
CA LEU A 101 14.53 -11.45 4.99
C LEU A 101 13.86 -10.08 4.83
N TRP A 102 14.44 -9.03 5.40
CA TRP A 102 13.96 -7.66 5.24
C TRP A 102 14.02 -7.20 3.77
N PHE A 103 15.11 -7.52 3.07
CA PHE A 103 15.21 -7.26 1.64
C PHE A 103 14.16 -8.02 0.82
N LEU A 104 13.93 -9.30 1.10
CA LEU A 104 12.86 -10.09 0.47
C LEU A 104 11.47 -9.50 0.73
N LEU A 105 11.21 -9.04 1.95
CA LEU A 105 9.96 -8.38 2.32
C LEU A 105 9.75 -7.09 1.49
N SER A 106 10.81 -6.30 1.31
CA SER A 106 10.77 -5.08 0.49
C SER A 106 10.48 -5.39 -0.98
N VAL A 107 11.14 -6.40 -1.56
CA VAL A 107 10.88 -6.85 -2.93
C VAL A 107 9.44 -7.35 -3.08
N TRP A 108 8.96 -8.19 -2.16
CA TRP A 108 7.60 -8.70 -2.17
C TRP A 108 6.56 -7.57 -2.10
N PHE A 109 6.78 -6.59 -1.22
CA PHE A 109 5.92 -5.42 -1.10
C PHE A 109 5.83 -4.67 -2.43
N THR A 110 6.95 -4.41 -3.09
CA THR A 110 6.97 -3.72 -4.39
C THR A 110 6.30 -4.52 -5.49
N VAL A 111 6.51 -5.84 -5.55
CA VAL A 111 5.80 -6.69 -6.51
C VAL A 111 4.29 -6.59 -6.30
N LYS A 112 3.82 -6.68 -5.05
CA LYS A 112 2.40 -6.49 -4.72
C LYS A 112 1.90 -5.10 -5.09
N SER A 113 2.71 -4.06 -4.92
CA SER A 113 2.37 -2.70 -5.32
C SER A 113 2.23 -2.53 -6.83
N VAL A 114 3.14 -3.10 -7.61
CA VAL A 114 3.07 -3.06 -9.08
C VAL A 114 1.86 -3.86 -9.58
N LEU A 115 1.61 -5.04 -9.02
CA LEU A 115 0.42 -5.83 -9.36
C LEU A 115 -0.87 -5.07 -9.03
N GLY A 116 -0.90 -4.35 -7.92
CA GLY A 116 -2.00 -3.46 -7.55
C GLY A 116 -2.29 -2.37 -8.59
N ILE A 117 -1.25 -1.73 -9.13
CA ILE A 117 -1.38 -0.76 -10.23
C ILE A 117 -1.98 -1.43 -11.47
N ILE A 118 -1.42 -2.57 -11.88
CA ILE A 118 -1.87 -3.29 -13.07
C ILE A 118 -3.34 -3.71 -12.93
N ASN A 119 -3.73 -4.27 -11.79
CA ASN A 119 -5.11 -4.68 -11.51
C ASN A 119 -6.07 -3.48 -11.53
N LEU A 120 -5.66 -2.34 -10.97
CA LEU A 120 -6.45 -1.11 -10.96
C LEU A 120 -6.64 -0.54 -12.38
N LEU A 121 -5.60 -0.58 -13.21
CA LEU A 121 -5.65 -0.17 -14.61
C LEU A 121 -6.54 -1.09 -15.46
N GLN A 122 -6.66 -2.37 -15.07
CA GLN A 122 -7.52 -3.36 -15.71
C GLN A 122 -8.95 -3.40 -15.16
N ASP A 123 -9.34 -2.49 -14.27
CA ASP A 123 -10.64 -2.52 -13.56
C ASP A 123 -10.91 -3.84 -12.82
N ARG A 124 -9.84 -4.50 -12.36
CA ARG A 124 -9.89 -5.76 -11.62
C ARG A 124 -9.76 -5.52 -10.12
N PRO A 125 -10.34 -6.41 -9.29
CA PRO A 125 -10.08 -6.40 -7.84
C PRO A 125 -8.58 -6.55 -7.54
N ALA A 126 -8.15 -5.98 -6.41
CA ALA A 126 -6.76 -5.85 -6.00
C ALA A 126 -6.06 -7.19 -5.70
#